data_AF-A0A2J8S0T5-F1
#
_entry.id   AF-A0A2J8S0T5-F1
#
_cell.length_a   1.000
_cell.length_b   1.000
_cell.length_c   1.000
_cell.angle_alpha   90.00
_cell.angle_beta   90.00
_cell.angle_gamma   90.00
#
_symmetry.space_group_name_H-M   'P 1'
#
loop_
_entity.id
_entity.type
_entity.pdbx_description
1 polymer ?
#
loop_
_entity_poly.entity_id
_entity_poly.type
_entity_poly.pdbx_seq_one_letter_code
_entity_poly.pdbx_strand_id
1 'polypeptide(L)'
;MPWTILLFAAGSLAIPAPSIRLVPPYPSSQEDPIHIACMAPGNFPGANFTLYRGRQVVQLLQAPMDQHGVTFNLSGGSSEAPGEPFYCQYGVLGELNQSQLSDLSKPVNVSFPVPTWILVLCLSLAGALFLLAVAVALVVRKVKLKNLQKKRDRESCWAQINFNSADMSFDNSLFTISAKTMPEEDPATLDDHSGTTATPSNSRTRKRPTSTSSSPETPEFSTFRACQ
;
A
#
# COMPACT_ATOMS: atom_id res chain seq x y z
N MET A 1 -45.77 -53.20 45.19
CA MET A 1 -46.42 -51.88 45.28
C MET A 1 -45.82 -50.99 44.19
N PRO A 2 -46.32 -50.99 42.94
CA PRO A 2 -45.81 -50.09 41.94
C PRO A 2 -46.51 -48.74 42.09
N TRP A 3 -45.73 -47.71 42.37
CA TRP A 3 -46.19 -46.34 42.54
C TRP A 3 -46.47 -45.75 41.14
N THR A 4 -47.74 -45.55 40.82
CA THR A 4 -48.16 -44.78 39.65
C THR A 4 -47.83 -43.31 39.90
N ILE A 5 -46.77 -42.81 39.28
CA ILE A 5 -46.49 -41.37 39.22
C ILE A 5 -47.39 -40.81 38.12
N LEU A 6 -48.54 -40.27 38.53
CA LEU A 6 -49.37 -39.42 37.67
C LEU A 6 -48.68 -38.07 37.50
N LEU A 7 -47.95 -37.92 36.39
CA LEU A 7 -47.48 -36.62 35.92
C LEU A 7 -48.68 -35.88 35.32
N PHE A 8 -49.30 -35.01 36.11
CA PHE A 8 -50.19 -33.98 35.58
C PHE A 8 -49.35 -32.96 34.83
N ALA A 9 -49.21 -33.14 33.52
CA ALA A 9 -48.79 -32.07 32.64
C ALA A 9 -49.90 -31.01 32.64
N ALA A 10 -49.73 -29.95 33.43
CA ALA A 10 -50.50 -28.72 33.27
C ALA A 10 -50.15 -28.14 31.90
N GLY A 11 -50.96 -28.46 30.89
CA GLY A 11 -50.82 -27.94 29.54
C GLY A 11 -51.06 -26.43 29.55
N SER A 12 -49.99 -25.66 29.46
CA SER A 12 -50.07 -24.22 29.27
C SER A 12 -50.87 -23.91 28.00
N LEU A 13 -51.91 -23.11 28.13
CA LEU A 13 -52.65 -22.41 27.05
C LEU A 13 -51.73 -21.39 26.34
N ALA A 14 -50.56 -21.81 25.86
CA ALA A 14 -49.60 -20.93 25.21
C ALA A 14 -49.79 -21.05 23.69
N ILE A 15 -50.26 -19.97 23.07
CA ILE A 15 -50.36 -19.86 21.63
C ILE A 15 -48.95 -19.75 21.03
N PRO A 16 -48.60 -20.57 20.04
CA PRO A 16 -47.26 -20.59 19.45
C PRO A 16 -46.90 -19.26 18.78
N ALA A 17 -45.63 -18.86 18.87
CA ALA A 17 -45.10 -17.66 18.22
C ALA A 17 -45.27 -17.70 16.68
N PRO A 18 -45.55 -16.55 16.04
CA PRO A 18 -45.66 -16.49 14.59
C PRO A 18 -44.28 -16.49 13.92
N SER A 19 -44.28 -16.83 12.63
CA SER A 19 -43.11 -16.65 11.76
C SER A 19 -43.12 -15.26 11.12
N ILE A 20 -41.96 -14.63 11.03
CA ILE A 20 -41.77 -13.33 10.41
C ILE A 20 -40.65 -13.40 9.36
N ARG A 21 -40.83 -12.72 8.23
CA ARG A 21 -39.80 -12.62 7.18
C ARG A 21 -39.99 -11.40 6.31
N LEU A 22 -38.89 -10.92 5.74
CA LEU A 22 -38.93 -9.97 4.62
C LEU A 22 -39.39 -10.70 3.36
N VAL A 23 -40.21 -10.04 2.56
CA VAL A 23 -40.66 -10.56 1.26
C VAL A 23 -40.30 -9.59 0.14
N PRO A 24 -40.07 -10.08 -1.09
CA PRO A 24 -39.80 -9.22 -2.24
C PRO A 24 -40.95 -8.23 -2.51
N PRO A 25 -40.66 -7.03 -3.05
CA PRO A 25 -39.34 -6.49 -3.35
C PRO A 25 -38.54 -6.11 -2.10
N TYR A 26 -37.25 -6.45 -2.06
CA TYR A 26 -36.37 -6.06 -0.97
C TYR A 26 -35.92 -4.61 -1.16
N PRO A 27 -35.85 -3.81 -0.08
CA PRO A 27 -35.49 -2.40 -0.18
C PRO A 27 -34.02 -2.23 -0.59
N SER A 28 -33.76 -1.35 -1.54
CA SER A 28 -32.42 -0.96 -1.99
C SER A 28 -31.92 0.33 -1.34
N SER A 29 -32.85 1.18 -0.92
CA SER A 29 -32.64 2.45 -0.23
C SER A 29 -33.54 2.59 1.01
N GLN A 30 -33.30 3.60 1.83
CA GLN A 30 -34.12 3.85 3.03
C GLN A 30 -35.54 4.34 2.68
N GLU A 31 -35.69 4.90 1.49
CA GLU A 31 -36.91 5.45 0.92
C GLU A 31 -37.81 4.36 0.30
N ASP A 32 -37.23 3.20 -0.02
CA ASP A 32 -37.96 2.10 -0.63
C ASP A 32 -38.97 1.48 0.36
N PRO A 33 -40.14 1.02 -0.13
CA PRO A 33 -41.12 0.36 0.72
C PRO A 33 -40.57 -0.97 1.26
N ILE A 34 -40.92 -1.27 2.51
CA ILE A 34 -40.51 -2.51 3.18
C ILE A 34 -41.74 -3.40 3.34
N HIS A 35 -41.65 -4.62 2.80
CA HIS A 35 -42.69 -5.63 2.89
C HIS A 35 -42.30 -6.73 3.89
N ILE A 36 -43.07 -6.83 4.97
CA ILE A 36 -42.82 -7.81 6.05
C ILE A 36 -44.02 -8.75 6.13
N ALA A 37 -43.81 -10.02 5.85
CA ALA A 37 -44.82 -11.05 6.02
C ALA A 37 -44.75 -11.65 7.43
N CYS A 38 -45.91 -11.77 8.07
CA CYS A 38 -46.08 -12.46 9.32
C CYS A 38 -47.17 -13.54 9.18
N MET A 39 -46.87 -14.76 9.62
CA MET A 39 -47.82 -15.87 9.56
C MET A 39 -47.91 -16.59 10.90
N ALA A 40 -49.13 -16.75 11.37
CA ALA A 40 -49.46 -17.66 12.43
C ALA A 40 -49.38 -19.12 11.93
N PRO A 41 -49.15 -20.08 12.83
CA PRO A 41 -49.32 -21.50 12.52
C PRO A 41 -50.74 -21.80 12.01
N GLY A 42 -50.88 -22.84 11.17
CA GLY A 42 -52.05 -23.07 10.31
C GLY A 42 -53.41 -23.28 11.00
N ASN A 43 -53.45 -23.28 12.34
CA ASN A 43 -54.66 -23.41 13.13
C ASN A 43 -55.32 -22.07 13.51
N PHE A 44 -54.80 -20.93 13.02
CA PHE A 44 -55.29 -19.59 13.42
C PHE A 44 -55.58 -18.67 12.22
N PRO A 45 -56.62 -18.95 11.40
CA PRO A 45 -57.06 -18.04 10.35
C PRO A 45 -57.75 -16.79 10.92
N GLY A 46 -57.78 -15.69 10.16
CA GLY A 46 -58.54 -14.50 10.53
C GLY A 46 -58.00 -13.73 11.75
N ALA A 47 -56.79 -14.07 12.21
CA ALA A 47 -56.17 -13.50 13.40
C ALA A 47 -55.76 -12.03 13.21
N ASN A 48 -55.65 -11.31 14.32
CA ASN A 48 -55.16 -9.93 14.34
C ASN A 48 -53.64 -9.93 14.56
N PHE A 49 -52.89 -9.37 13.62
CA PHE A 49 -51.43 -9.30 13.65
C PHE A 49 -50.97 -7.90 14.00
N THR A 50 -50.06 -7.80 14.96
CA THR A 50 -49.41 -6.56 15.39
C THR A 50 -47.93 -6.62 15.03
N LEU A 51 -47.46 -5.63 14.27
CA LEU A 51 -46.05 -5.43 13.98
C LEU A 51 -45.46 -4.43 14.99
N TYR A 52 -44.37 -4.83 15.61
CA TYR A 52 -43.61 -4.02 16.56
C TYR A 52 -42.24 -3.67 16.00
N ARG A 53 -41.74 -2.50 16.39
CA ARG A 53 -40.34 -2.11 16.27
C ARG A 53 -39.84 -1.69 17.64
N GLY A 54 -38.89 -2.46 18.19
CA GLY A 54 -38.55 -2.36 19.62
C GLY A 54 -39.79 -2.60 20.50
N ARG A 55 -40.27 -1.55 21.20
CA ARG A 55 -41.47 -1.60 22.05
C ARG A 55 -42.69 -0.89 21.46
N GLN A 56 -42.56 -0.31 20.26
CA GLN A 56 -43.61 0.49 19.65
C GLN A 56 -44.41 -0.34 18.66
N VAL A 57 -45.72 -0.18 18.67
CA VAL A 57 -46.61 -0.73 17.65
C VAL A 57 -46.48 0.12 16.39
N VAL A 58 -46.05 -0.50 15.29
CA VAL A 58 -45.91 0.14 13.99
C VAL A 58 -47.21 0.06 13.21
N GLN A 59 -47.81 -1.12 13.16
CA GLN A 59 -49.03 -1.38 12.39
C GLN A 59 -49.79 -2.59 12.94
N LEU A 60 -51.11 -2.54 12.87
CA LEU A 60 -52.01 -3.65 13.19
C LEU A 60 -52.79 -4.00 11.92
N LEU A 61 -52.84 -5.27 11.55
CA LEU A 61 -53.60 -5.78 10.40
C LEU A 61 -54.33 -7.06 10.79
N GLN A 62 -55.56 -7.22 10.31
CA GLN A 62 -56.31 -8.46 10.44
C GLN A 62 -56.13 -9.32 9.18
N ALA A 63 -55.83 -10.60 9.36
CA ALA A 63 -55.81 -11.54 8.25
C ALA A 63 -57.23 -11.79 7.72
N PRO A 64 -57.39 -12.04 6.42
CA PRO A 64 -58.62 -12.60 5.87
C PRO A 64 -59.04 -13.89 6.58
N MET A 65 -60.34 -14.20 6.58
CA MET A 65 -60.90 -15.35 7.30
C MET A 65 -60.40 -16.71 6.79
N ASP A 66 -59.85 -16.75 5.58
CA ASP A 66 -59.27 -17.92 4.92
C ASP A 66 -57.73 -17.95 4.97
N GLN A 67 -57.10 -16.93 5.58
CA GLN A 67 -55.65 -16.78 5.61
C GLN A 67 -55.12 -16.74 7.04
N HIS A 68 -53.90 -17.24 7.22
CA HIS A 68 -53.21 -17.33 8.51
C HIS A 68 -52.08 -16.30 8.64
N GLY A 69 -52.09 -15.25 7.83
CA GLY A 69 -51.00 -14.29 7.81
C GLY A 69 -51.35 -13.01 7.07
N VAL A 70 -50.48 -12.02 7.24
CA VAL A 70 -50.58 -10.68 6.64
C VAL A 70 -49.22 -10.24 6.11
N THR A 71 -49.25 -9.31 5.17
CA THR A 71 -48.06 -8.57 4.74
C THR A 71 -48.23 -7.10 5.13
N PHE A 72 -47.32 -6.61 5.97
CA PHE A 72 -47.23 -5.20 6.32
C PHE A 72 -46.46 -4.44 5.24
N ASN A 73 -47.00 -3.30 4.85
CA ASN A 73 -46.42 -2.41 3.84
C ASN A 73 -45.99 -1.12 4.54
N LEU A 74 -44.71 -1.02 4.86
CA LEU A 74 -44.15 0.14 5.54
C LEU A 74 -43.57 1.10 4.50
N SER A 75 -43.90 2.39 4.59
CA SER A 75 -43.24 3.42 3.81
C SER A 75 -41.80 3.61 4.29
N GLY A 76 -40.83 3.56 3.38
CA GLY A 76 -39.44 3.90 3.64
C GLY A 76 -39.31 5.38 3.99
N GLY A 77 -39.30 5.69 5.29
CA GLY A 77 -39.30 7.08 5.75
C GLY A 77 -39.28 7.27 7.26
N SER A 78 -39.26 6.19 8.04
CA SER A 78 -39.10 6.27 9.50
C SER A 78 -37.62 6.52 9.83
N SER A 79 -37.27 7.81 9.80
CA SER A 79 -35.98 8.42 10.14
C SER A 79 -35.62 8.34 11.63
N GLU A 80 -36.32 7.55 12.43
CA GLU A 80 -36.17 7.57 13.87
C GLU A 80 -35.67 6.21 14.37
N ALA A 81 -34.44 6.26 14.88
CA ALA A 81 -33.66 5.23 15.55
C ALA A 81 -32.82 4.30 14.65
N PRO A 82 -31.64 3.86 15.18
CA PRO A 82 -30.86 2.76 14.61
C PRO A 82 -31.75 1.55 14.29
N GLY A 83 -31.28 0.68 13.40
CA GLY A 83 -31.99 -0.50 12.87
C GLY A 83 -32.44 -1.53 13.92
N GLU A 84 -33.36 -1.15 14.78
CA GLU A 84 -34.06 -2.01 15.73
C GLU A 84 -34.82 -3.08 14.93
N PRO A 85 -34.74 -4.35 15.36
CA PRO A 85 -35.45 -5.43 14.70
C PRO A 85 -36.96 -5.24 14.78
N PHE A 86 -37.65 -5.77 13.77
CA PHE A 86 -39.08 -5.92 13.80
C PHE A 86 -39.47 -7.24 14.47
N TYR A 87 -40.56 -7.19 15.23
CA TYR A 87 -41.20 -8.35 15.85
C TYR A 87 -42.66 -8.40 15.44
N CYS A 88 -43.23 -9.59 15.36
CA CYS A 88 -44.64 -9.79 15.09
C CYS A 88 -45.29 -10.59 16.21
N GLN A 89 -46.53 -10.27 16.50
CA GLN A 89 -47.40 -11.00 17.41
C GLN A 89 -48.78 -11.12 16.79
N TYR A 90 -49.51 -12.19 17.08
CA TYR A 90 -50.91 -12.28 16.69
C TYR A 90 -51.80 -12.54 17.90
N GLY A 91 -53.03 -12.07 17.79
CA GLY A 91 -54.10 -12.31 18.76
C GLY A 91 -55.26 -13.04 18.08
N VAL A 92 -55.79 -14.03 18.77
CA VAL A 92 -57.03 -14.71 18.38
C VAL A 92 -58.07 -14.52 19.46
N LEU A 93 -59.34 -14.63 19.07
CA LEU A 93 -60.43 -14.66 20.03
C LEU A 93 -60.54 -16.10 20.56
N GLY A 94 -60.22 -16.30 21.84
CA GLY A 94 -60.35 -17.60 22.49
C GLY A 94 -61.80 -17.98 22.75
N GLU A 95 -62.02 -19.20 23.23
CA GLU A 95 -63.35 -19.77 23.50
C GLU A 95 -64.20 -18.94 24.48
N LEU A 96 -63.56 -18.19 25.37
CA LEU A 96 -64.19 -17.33 26.37
C LEU A 96 -64.41 -15.87 25.90
N ASN A 97 -64.33 -15.59 24.60
CA ASN A 97 -64.30 -14.22 24.04
C ASN A 97 -63.16 -13.34 24.59
N GLN A 98 -62.12 -13.95 25.17
CA GLN A 98 -60.93 -13.25 25.61
C GLN A 98 -59.91 -13.25 24.47
N SER A 99 -59.29 -12.09 24.23
CA SER A 99 -58.18 -12.00 23.27
C SER A 99 -56.98 -12.72 23.87
N GLN A 100 -56.56 -13.81 23.23
CA GLN A 100 -55.37 -14.55 23.59
C GLN A 100 -54.26 -14.17 22.62
N LEU A 101 -53.17 -13.66 23.16
CA LEU A 101 -52.01 -13.25 22.38
C LEU A 101 -50.99 -14.39 22.30
N SER A 102 -50.34 -14.50 21.14
CA SER A 102 -49.17 -15.34 20.95
C SER A 102 -47.95 -14.76 21.65
N ASP A 103 -46.92 -15.58 21.79
CA ASP A 103 -45.57 -15.06 22.02
C ASP A 103 -45.09 -14.20 20.83
N LEU A 104 -44.05 -13.38 21.05
CA LEU A 104 -43.41 -12.60 19.99
C LEU A 104 -42.63 -13.51 19.03
N SER A 105 -42.60 -13.15 17.75
CA SER A 105 -41.77 -13.80 16.75
C SER A 105 -40.27 -13.64 17.04
N LYS A 106 -39.45 -14.40 16.31
CA LYS A 106 -38.02 -14.08 16.16
C LYS A 106 -37.86 -12.69 15.54
N PRO A 107 -36.75 -11.98 15.80
CA PRO A 107 -36.49 -10.67 15.18
C PRO A 107 -36.24 -10.78 13.68
N VAL A 108 -36.66 -9.77 12.92
CA VAL A 108 -36.22 -9.57 11.52
C VAL A 108 -35.54 -8.21 11.36
N ASN A 109 -34.38 -8.20 10.72
CA ASN A 109 -33.60 -6.99 10.48
C ASN A 109 -33.75 -6.56 9.03
N VAL A 110 -33.87 -5.26 8.81
CA VAL A 110 -33.86 -4.66 7.47
C VAL A 110 -32.46 -4.13 7.20
N SER A 111 -31.84 -4.62 6.13
CA SER A 111 -30.51 -4.17 5.68
C SER A 111 -30.60 -3.64 4.26
N PHE A 112 -29.95 -2.52 4.01
CA PHE A 112 -29.83 -1.95 2.68
C PHE A 112 -28.49 -2.34 2.07
N PRO A 113 -28.42 -2.63 0.76
CA PRO A 113 -27.16 -2.88 0.09
C PRO A 113 -26.24 -1.67 0.22
N VAL A 114 -25.04 -1.87 0.76
CA VAL A 114 -24.04 -0.80 0.87
C VAL A 114 -23.56 -0.45 -0.53
N PRO A 115 -23.47 0.85 -0.88
CA PRO A 115 -22.96 1.24 -2.18
C PRO A 115 -21.49 0.83 -2.33
N THR A 116 -21.23 -0.14 -3.20
CA THR A 116 -19.90 -0.71 -3.41
C THR A 116 -18.89 0.28 -4.02
N TRP A 117 -19.38 1.33 -4.67
CA TRP A 117 -18.55 2.40 -5.24
C TRP A 117 -17.76 3.15 -4.16
N ILE A 118 -18.23 3.19 -2.91
CA ILE A 118 -17.52 3.83 -1.79
C ILE A 118 -16.19 3.11 -1.53
N LEU A 119 -16.19 1.76 -1.54
CA LEU A 119 -14.97 0.98 -1.36
C LEU A 119 -13.97 1.21 -2.50
N VAL A 120 -14.47 1.28 -3.74
CA VAL A 120 -13.65 1.57 -4.92
C VAL A 120 -13.02 2.96 -4.79
N LEU A 121 -13.79 3.97 -4.36
CA LEU A 121 -13.27 5.32 -4.15
C LEU A 121 -12.19 5.36 -3.07
N CYS A 122 -12.44 4.72 -1.93
CA CYS A 122 -11.48 4.66 -0.83
C CYS A 122 -10.19 3.96 -1.24
N LEU A 123 -10.29 2.83 -1.96
CA LEU A 123 -9.13 2.07 -2.41
C LEU A 123 -8.33 2.84 -3.47
N SER A 124 -9.03 3.52 -4.39
CA SER A 124 -8.42 4.40 -5.38
C SER A 124 -7.66 5.56 -4.73
N LEU A 125 -8.28 6.24 -3.77
CA LEU A 125 -7.67 7.36 -3.05
C LEU A 125 -6.44 6.90 -2.25
N ALA A 126 -6.54 5.77 -1.54
CA ALA A 126 -5.42 5.18 -0.82
C ALA A 126 -4.26 4.82 -1.77
N GLY A 127 -4.56 4.22 -2.92
CA GLY A 127 -3.57 3.89 -3.95
C GLY A 127 -2.86 5.13 -4.50
N ALA A 128 -3.61 6.20 -4.80
CA ALA A 128 -3.04 7.45 -5.29
C ALA A 128 -2.10 8.11 -4.26
N LEU A 129 -2.50 8.13 -2.98
CA LEU A 129 -1.67 8.66 -1.90
C LEU A 129 -0.39 7.83 -1.71
N PHE A 130 -0.48 6.50 -1.81
CA PHE A 130 0.69 5.63 -1.71
C PHE A 130 1.66 5.84 -2.87
N LEU A 131 1.16 5.95 -4.11
CA LEU A 131 2.00 6.26 -5.27
C LEU A 131 2.68 7.63 -5.16
N LEU A 132 1.98 8.63 -4.63
CA LEU A 132 2.55 9.96 -4.37
C LEU A 132 3.68 9.89 -3.34
N ALA A 133 3.48 9.16 -2.23
CA ALA A 133 4.50 8.99 -1.21
C ALA A 133 5.76 8.27 -1.75
N VAL A 134 5.57 7.23 -2.56
CA VAL A 134 6.68 6.53 -3.23
C VAL A 134 7.42 7.46 -4.19
N ALA A 135 6.71 8.24 -5.00
CA ALA A 135 7.32 9.19 -5.92
C ALA A 135 8.17 10.23 -5.18
N VAL A 136 7.64 10.82 -4.10
CA VAL A 136 8.38 11.77 -3.24
C VAL A 136 9.61 11.10 -2.63
N ALA A 137 9.49 9.89 -2.10
CA ALA A 137 10.63 9.16 -1.53
C ALA A 137 11.74 8.90 -2.56
N LEU A 138 11.38 8.55 -3.79
CA LEU A 138 12.33 8.36 -4.89
C LEU A 138 13.03 9.67 -5.26
N VAL A 139 12.30 10.79 -5.33
CA VAL A 139 12.87 12.13 -5.59
C VAL A 139 13.83 12.53 -4.48
N VAL A 140 13.43 12.40 -3.21
CA VAL A 140 14.29 12.70 -2.05
C VAL A 140 15.56 11.85 -2.07
N ARG A 141 15.43 10.54 -2.36
CA ARG A 141 16.60 9.64 -2.48
C ARG A 141 17.53 10.07 -3.62
N LYS A 142 16.98 10.43 -4.79
CA LYS A 142 17.77 10.93 -5.93
C LYS A 142 18.47 12.25 -5.60
N VAL A 143 17.80 13.19 -4.96
CA VAL A 143 18.38 14.47 -4.52
C VAL A 143 19.47 14.25 -3.49
N LYS A 144 19.24 13.37 -2.50
CA LYS A 144 20.24 13.03 -1.48
C LYS A 144 21.49 12.41 -2.12
N LEU A 145 21.33 11.49 -3.08
CA LEU A 145 22.45 10.92 -3.82
C LEU A 145 23.23 11.98 -4.61
N LYS A 146 22.54 12.89 -5.31
CA LYS A 146 23.18 14.00 -6.04
C LYS A 146 23.92 14.95 -5.10
N ASN A 147 23.33 15.29 -3.95
CA ASN A 147 23.96 16.15 -2.95
C ASN A 147 25.19 15.48 -2.32
N LEU A 148 25.12 14.18 -2.01
CA LEU A 148 26.26 13.42 -1.52
C LEU A 148 27.38 13.33 -2.57
N GLN A 149 27.03 13.16 -3.85
CA GLN A 149 28.01 13.21 -4.94
C GLN A 149 28.69 14.58 -5.01
N LYS A 150 27.91 15.67 -5.05
CA LYS A 150 28.43 17.04 -5.08
C LYS A 150 29.31 17.36 -3.87
N LYS A 151 28.96 16.84 -2.69
CA LYS A 151 29.78 16.98 -1.47
C LYS A 151 31.13 16.26 -1.65
N ARG A 152 31.13 15.03 -2.17
CA ARG A 152 32.36 14.27 -2.45
C ARG A 152 33.24 14.95 -3.50
N ASP A 153 32.63 15.51 -4.55
CA ASP A 153 33.37 16.24 -5.59
C ASP A 153 34.03 17.51 -5.02
N ARG A 154 33.36 18.22 -4.11
CA ARG A 154 33.91 19.40 -3.41
C ARG A 154 35.03 19.05 -2.42
N GLU A 155 34.91 17.93 -1.73
CA GLU A 155 35.92 17.43 -0.78
C GLU A 155 37.08 16.70 -1.45
N SER A 156 36.98 16.44 -2.77
CA SER A 156 38.08 15.86 -3.52
C SER A 156 39.21 16.88 -3.66
N CYS A 157 40.42 16.48 -3.24
CA CYS A 157 41.65 17.29 -3.21
C CYS A 157 41.99 17.99 -4.55
N TRP A 158 41.40 17.53 -5.65
CA TRP A 158 41.56 18.10 -6.99
C TRP A 158 40.66 19.30 -7.30
N ALA A 159 39.57 19.52 -6.54
CA ALA A 159 38.56 20.52 -6.89
C ALA A 159 38.83 21.93 -6.34
N GLN A 160 39.77 22.07 -5.39
CA GLN A 160 40.13 23.37 -4.83
C GLN A 160 41.65 23.49 -4.69
N ILE A 161 42.32 23.57 -5.84
CA ILE A 161 43.70 24.04 -5.90
C ILE A 161 43.69 25.33 -6.71
N ASN A 162 43.34 26.43 -6.03
CA ASN A 162 43.75 27.76 -6.48
C ASN A 162 45.26 27.85 -6.27
N PHE A 163 46.03 27.23 -7.16
CA PHE A 163 47.43 27.58 -7.29
C PHE A 163 47.46 28.99 -7.87
N ASN A 164 48.02 29.95 -7.12
CA ASN A 164 48.63 31.10 -7.77
C ASN A 164 49.60 30.53 -8.81
N SER A 165 49.42 30.84 -10.10
CA SER A 165 50.07 30.15 -11.22
C SER A 165 51.59 30.33 -11.32
N ALA A 166 52.25 30.71 -10.23
CA ALA A 166 53.65 31.09 -10.17
C ALA A 166 54.58 30.01 -9.62
N ASP A 167 54.07 28.91 -9.04
CA ASP A 167 54.90 27.97 -8.28
C ASP A 167 54.96 26.53 -8.84
N MET A 168 54.79 26.39 -10.16
CA MET A 168 54.90 25.10 -10.87
C MET A 168 56.01 25.14 -11.92
N SER A 169 57.17 25.70 -11.59
CA SER A 169 58.38 25.47 -12.39
C SER A 169 59.17 24.32 -11.77
N PHE A 170 59.15 23.16 -12.42
CA PHE A 170 60.08 22.08 -12.11
C PHE A 170 61.48 22.49 -12.60
N ASP A 171 62.42 22.69 -11.67
CA ASP A 171 63.82 22.94 -12.01
C ASP A 171 64.47 21.66 -12.53
N ASN A 172 64.79 21.65 -13.82
CA ASN A 172 65.48 20.57 -14.52
C ASN A 172 66.94 20.96 -14.77
N SER A 173 67.68 21.29 -13.72
CA SER A 173 69.09 21.67 -13.80
C SER A 173 69.99 20.57 -13.23
N LEU A 174 70.14 19.44 -13.94
CA LEU A 174 71.17 18.45 -13.59
C LEU A 174 72.14 18.10 -14.73
N PHE A 175 72.01 18.65 -15.94
CA PHE A 175 72.98 18.41 -17.02
C PHE A 175 73.15 19.61 -17.95
N THR A 176 73.90 20.63 -17.53
CA THR A 176 74.49 21.60 -18.47
C THR A 176 76.01 21.48 -18.40
N ILE A 177 76.59 20.76 -19.36
CA ILE A 177 78.03 20.68 -19.62
C ILE A 177 78.49 22.06 -20.10
N SER A 178 79.46 22.65 -19.40
CA SER A 178 80.05 23.95 -19.75
C SER A 178 80.87 23.84 -21.04
N ALA A 179 80.36 24.39 -22.14
CA ALA A 179 81.15 24.64 -23.35
C ALA A 179 81.72 26.06 -23.29
N LYS A 180 83.04 26.15 -23.08
CA LYS A 180 83.80 27.41 -23.08
C LYS A 180 84.04 27.87 -24.51
N THR A 181 83.33 28.91 -24.94
CA THR A 181 83.54 29.64 -26.19
C THR A 181 84.78 30.56 -26.07
N MET A 182 85.68 30.47 -27.05
CA MET A 182 86.78 31.42 -27.30
C MET A 182 86.53 32.12 -28.65
N PRO A 183 86.89 33.41 -28.82
CA PRO A 183 86.57 34.20 -30.00
C PRO A 183 87.58 34.00 -31.14
N GLU A 184 87.08 34.14 -32.36
CA GLU A 184 87.72 33.97 -33.67
C GLU A 184 88.04 35.35 -34.28
N GLU A 185 89.26 35.55 -34.79
CA GLU A 185 89.58 36.36 -35.98
C GLU A 185 90.99 35.97 -36.51
N ASP A 186 91.10 35.51 -37.77
CA ASP A 186 92.00 36.06 -38.81
C ASP A 186 91.73 35.37 -40.18
N PRO A 187 91.95 36.02 -41.35
CA PRO A 187 91.29 35.68 -42.61
C PRO A 187 92.13 34.89 -43.62
N ALA A 188 91.40 34.35 -44.61
CA ALA A 188 91.73 34.30 -46.04
C ALA A 188 91.70 32.89 -46.70
N THR A 189 91.00 32.88 -47.83
CA THR A 189 91.24 32.11 -49.07
C THR A 189 90.86 30.62 -49.17
N LEU A 190 89.80 30.40 -49.95
CA LEU A 190 89.84 29.78 -51.30
C LEU A 190 89.36 28.32 -51.45
N ASP A 191 88.21 28.23 -52.12
CA ASP A 191 87.69 27.31 -53.14
C ASP A 191 87.63 25.78 -52.98
N ASP A 192 86.42 25.33 -53.35
CA ASP A 192 86.04 24.25 -54.28
C ASP A 192 86.12 22.75 -53.91
N HIS A 193 84.90 22.18 -54.01
CA HIS A 193 84.49 20.88 -54.57
C HIS A 193 85.07 19.58 -53.96
N SER A 194 84.40 18.42 -53.95
CA SER A 194 83.02 17.93 -54.02
C SER A 194 83.16 16.38 -54.06
N GLY A 195 82.34 15.65 -53.29
CA GLY A 195 82.11 14.20 -53.42
C GLY A 195 82.99 13.28 -52.56
N THR A 196 82.58 12.11 -52.05
CA THR A 196 81.41 11.25 -52.30
C THR A 196 81.40 10.07 -51.29
N THR A 197 80.20 9.71 -50.79
CA THR A 197 79.70 8.44 -50.18
C THR A 197 80.54 7.54 -49.25
N ALA A 198 79.95 7.11 -48.12
CA ALA A 198 79.42 5.74 -47.89
C ALA A 198 79.14 5.45 -46.38
N THR A 199 77.99 4.84 -46.08
CA THR A 199 77.62 4.09 -44.85
C THR A 199 78.47 2.79 -44.72
N PRO A 200 78.32 1.85 -43.73
CA PRO A 200 77.76 1.83 -42.35
C PRO A 200 78.58 0.98 -41.32
N SER A 201 78.04 0.82 -40.10
CA SER A 201 78.16 -0.37 -39.19
C SER A 201 79.38 -0.58 -38.27
N ASN A 202 79.09 -0.87 -36.98
CA ASN A 202 79.61 -1.99 -36.17
C ASN A 202 79.16 -1.77 -34.70
N SER A 203 78.34 -2.60 -34.05
CA SER A 203 78.38 -4.03 -33.71
C SER A 203 78.91 -4.32 -32.29
N ARG A 204 78.12 -5.16 -31.59
CA ARG A 204 78.53 -6.21 -30.63
C ARG A 204 78.40 -6.00 -29.10
N THR A 205 77.21 -6.40 -28.61
CA THR A 205 76.91 -7.43 -27.58
C THR A 205 77.89 -7.83 -26.45
N ARG A 206 77.24 -8.20 -25.31
CA ARG A 206 77.58 -9.15 -24.20
C ARG A 206 78.09 -8.45 -22.91
N LYS A 207 77.65 -8.74 -21.67
CA LYS A 207 77.07 -9.95 -21.02
C LYS A 207 76.10 -9.58 -19.88
N ARG A 208 75.09 -10.43 -19.68
CA ARG A 208 74.18 -10.51 -18.52
C ARG A 208 74.76 -11.45 -17.46
N PRO A 209 74.65 -11.16 -16.15
CA PRO A 209 74.67 -12.17 -15.10
C PRO A 209 73.23 -12.60 -14.77
N THR A 210 73.02 -13.91 -14.68
CA THR A 210 71.78 -14.54 -14.22
C THR A 210 72.05 -15.18 -12.86
N SER A 211 71.18 -14.92 -11.88
CA SER A 211 70.92 -15.66 -10.62
C SER A 211 70.11 -14.69 -9.71
N THR A 212 69.01 -14.98 -9.02
CA THR A 212 68.17 -16.17 -8.81
C THR A 212 66.82 -15.69 -8.23
N SER A 213 65.79 -16.50 -8.39
CA SER A 213 64.41 -16.40 -7.85
C SER A 213 64.28 -15.96 -6.38
N SER A 214 63.37 -15.00 -6.11
CA SER A 214 62.37 -15.09 -5.02
C SER A 214 61.30 -13.98 -5.10
N SER A 215 60.03 -14.41 -5.10
CA SER A 215 58.78 -13.74 -4.64
C SER A 215 58.26 -12.45 -5.32
N PRO A 216 56.95 -12.32 -5.60
CA PRO A 216 56.35 -11.14 -6.21
C PRO A 216 55.94 -10.13 -5.13
N GLU A 217 56.72 -9.07 -4.94
CA GLU A 217 56.23 -7.85 -4.29
C GLU A 217 56.12 -6.74 -5.34
N THR A 218 54.88 -6.36 -5.64
CA THR A 218 54.58 -5.13 -6.37
C THR A 218 54.97 -3.95 -5.48
N PRO A 219 55.81 -2.98 -5.92
CA PRO A 219 56.03 -1.79 -5.14
C PRO A 219 54.71 -1.02 -5.05
N GLU A 220 54.18 -0.90 -3.83
CA GLU A 220 52.99 -0.13 -3.53
C GLU A 220 53.25 1.35 -3.87
N PHE A 221 52.77 1.78 -5.05
CA PHE A 221 52.58 3.19 -5.31
C PHE A 221 51.41 3.69 -4.45
N SER A 222 51.73 4.18 -3.25
CA SER A 222 50.76 4.90 -2.41
C SER A 222 50.70 6.36 -2.84
N THR A 223 49.60 6.75 -3.49
CA THR A 223 49.30 8.14 -3.87
C THR A 223 48.57 8.93 -2.79
N PHE A 224 48.44 8.41 -1.57
CA PHE A 224 47.76 9.11 -0.49
C PHE A 224 48.78 9.73 0.47
N ARG A 225 49.02 11.04 0.33
CA ARG A 225 49.45 11.84 1.49
C ARG A 225 48.22 12.12 2.34
N ALA A 226 48.28 11.71 3.61
CA ALA A 226 47.34 12.16 4.62
C ALA A 226 47.57 13.67 4.84
N CYS A 227 46.56 14.48 4.59
CA CYS A 227 46.52 15.87 5.02
C CYS A 227 46.26 15.90 6.54
N GLN A 228 47.11 16.62 7.29
CA GLN A 228 46.86 17.03 8.67
C GLN A 228 45.85 18.17 8.72
#